data_AF-A0A946WWJ7-F1
#
_entry.id   AF-A0A946WWJ7-F1
#
_cell.length_a   1.000
_cell.length_b   1.000
_cell.length_c   1.000
_cell.angle_alpha   90.00
_cell.angle_beta   90.00
_cell.angle_gamma   90.00
#
_symmetry.space_group_name_H-M   'P 1'
#
loop_
_entity.id
_entity.type
_entity.pdbx_description
1 polymer ?
#
loop_
_entity_poly.entity_id
_entity_poly.type
_entity_poly.pdbx_seq_one_letter_code
_entity_poly.pdbx_strand_id
1 'polypeptide(L)' 'YMDTSRRVNAYGGIFGFASRTNPLRATNFDTGIPDTEPRFDAGFGLEFGWVLHIYKRAPKEYWY' A
#
# COMPACT_ATOMS: atom_id res chain seq x y z
N TYR A 1 12.86 -0.93 11.74
CA TYR A 1 13.97 -0.44 12.58
C TYR A 1 14.02 1.07 12.51
N MET A 2 13.92 1.74 13.66
CA MET A 2 13.99 3.19 13.77
C MET A 2 15.26 3.53 14.53
N ASP A 3 16.18 4.25 13.89
CA ASP A 3 17.47 4.62 14.50
C ASP A 3 17.31 5.87 15.37
N THR A 4 17.88 5.82 16.58
CA THR A 4 17.92 6.96 17.51
C THR A 4 18.70 8.14 16.94
N SER A 5 19.73 7.89 16.12
CA SER A 5 20.50 8.97 15.46
C SER A 5 19.76 9.59 14.26
N ARG A 6 18.55 9.08 13.95
CA ARG A 6 17.64 9.53 12.87
C ARG A 6 18.22 9.43 11.47
N ARG A 7 19.36 8.77 11.28
CA ARG A 7 20.05 8.66 9.98
C ARG A 7 19.44 7.57 9.10
N VAL A 8 18.98 6.48 9.69
CA VAL A 8 18.40 5.34 8.95
C VAL A 8 17.12 4.90 9.62
N ASN A 9 15.99 5.10 8.93
CA ASN A 9 14.71 4.54 9.35
C ASN A 9 14.19 3.68 8.20
N ALA A 10 13.91 2.41 8.49
CA ALA A 10 13.41 1.46 7.51
C ALA A 10 12.36 0.55 8.14
N TYR A 11 11.42 0.09 7.34
CA TYR A 11 10.46 -0.93 7.72
C TYR A 11 10.56 -2.11 6.76
N GLY A 12 10.17 -3.27 7.25
CA GLY A 12 10.10 -4.50 6.48
C GLY A 12 9.03 -5.39 7.07
N GLY A 13 8.32 -6.11 6.21
CA GLY A 13 7.17 -6.90 6.62
C GLY A 13 6.69 -7.85 5.52
N ILE A 14 5.62 -8.57 5.85
CA ILE A 14 4.83 -9.35 4.90
C ILE A 14 3.53 -8.59 4.65
N PHE A 15 3.08 -8.56 3.40
CA PHE A 15 1.74 -8.06 3.07
C PHE A 15 0.91 -9.19 2.47
N GLY A 16 -0.40 -9.11 2.68
CA GLY A 16 -1.35 -10.02 2.08
C GLY A 16 -2.68 -9.32 1.89
N PHE A 17 -3.39 -9.69 0.82
CA PHE A 17 -4.75 -9.25 0.59
C PHE A 17 -5.57 -10.39 0.00
N ALA A 18 -6.86 -10.36 0.29
CA ALA A 18 -7.84 -11.22 -0.33
C ALA A 18 -9.09 -10.37 -0.60
N SER A 19 -9.62 -10.49 -1.80
CA SER A 19 -10.82 -9.79 -2.23
C SER A 19 -11.72 -10.73 -3.02
N ARG A 20 -13.03 -10.43 -2.95
CA ARG A 20 -14.05 -11.09 -3.74
C ARG A 20 -14.78 -10.02 -4.53
N THR A 21 -14.71 -10.10 -5.84
CA THR A 21 -15.34 -9.15 -6.75
C THR A 21 -16.52 -9.81 -7.45
N ASN A 22 -17.59 -9.05 -7.67
CA ASN A 22 -18.73 -9.53 -8.46
C ASN A 22 -18.69 -8.87 -9.84
N PRO A 23 -18.98 -9.61 -10.91
CA PRO A 23 -19.03 -9.04 -12.25
C PRO A 23 -20.19 -8.04 -12.35
N LEU A 24 -19.87 -6.82 -12.78
CA LEU A 24 -20.86 -5.77 -13.08
C LEU A 24 -21.36 -5.85 -14.53
N ARG A 25 -20.74 -6.69 -15.35
CA ARG A 25 -21.02 -6.84 -16.78
C ARG A 25 -21.47 -8.28 -17.04
N ALA A 26 -22.35 -8.45 -18.03
CA ALA A 26 -22.92 -9.76 -18.35
C ALA A 26 -21.92 -10.73 -19.02
N THR A 27 -20.87 -10.22 -19.65
CA THR A 27 -19.93 -11.02 -20.45
C THR A 27 -18.50 -10.55 -20.23
N ASN A 28 -17.58 -11.51 -20.16
CA ASN A 28 -16.14 -11.27 -20.18
C ASN A 28 -15.69 -11.07 -21.64
N PHE A 29 -15.03 -9.95 -21.95
CA PHE A 29 -14.61 -9.62 -23.32
C PHE A 29 -13.37 -10.37 -23.80
N ASP A 30 -12.55 -10.89 -22.89
CA ASP A 30 -11.36 -11.66 -23.24
C ASP A 30 -11.72 -13.10 -23.64
N THR A 31 -12.73 -13.68 -22.98
CA THR A 31 -13.15 -15.08 -23.20
C THR A 31 -14.46 -15.22 -23.97
N GLY A 32 -15.29 -14.17 -24.05
CA GLY A 32 -16.61 -14.20 -24.67
C GLY A 32 -17.67 -14.98 -23.90
N ILE A 33 -17.37 -15.43 -22.69
CA ILE A 33 -18.25 -16.26 -21.85
C ILE A 33 -19.04 -15.37 -20.88
N PRO A 34 -20.30 -15.72 -20.53
CA PRO A 34 -21.03 -15.04 -19.47
C PRO A 34 -20.23 -15.03 -18.15
N ASP A 35 -20.08 -13.86 -17.56
CA ASP A 35 -19.38 -13.71 -16.27
C ASP A 35 -20.44 -13.62 -15.16
N THR A 36 -20.78 -14.77 -14.59
CA THR A 36 -21.88 -14.91 -13.62
C THR A 36 -21.41 -15.22 -12.20
N GLU A 37 -20.14 -15.59 -12.05
CA GLU A 37 -19.61 -16.08 -10.79
C GLU A 37 -18.75 -15.01 -10.10
N PRO A 38 -18.80 -14.92 -8.76
CA PRO A 38 -17.90 -14.04 -8.03
C PRO A 38 -16.44 -14.48 -8.20
N ARG A 39 -15.59 -13.54 -8.58
CA ARG A 39 -14.14 -13.77 -8.74
C ARG A 39 -13.43 -13.58 -7.41
N PHE A 40 -12.49 -14.47 -7.12
CA PHE A 40 -11.60 -14.38 -5.96
C PHE A 40 -10.21 -13.93 -6.42
N ASP A 41 -9.70 -12.86 -5.81
CA ASP A 41 -8.36 -12.36 -6.06
C ASP A 41 -7.62 -12.28 -4.71
N ALA A 42 -6.46 -12.91 -4.61
CA ALA A 42 -5.63 -12.84 -3.43
C ALA A 42 -4.16 -12.73 -3.82
N GLY A 43 -3.39 -12.12 -2.93
CA GLY A 43 -1.95 -11.95 -3.10
C GLY A 43 -1.25 -11.92 -1.75
N PHE A 44 0.01 -12.35 -1.74
CA PHE A 44 0.90 -12.20 -0.61
C PHE A 44 2.28 -11.78 -1.12
N GLY A 45 3.05 -11.11 -0.28
CA GLY A 45 4.40 -10.71 -0.64
C GLY A 45 5.20 -10.14 0.51
N LEU A 46 6.40 -9.70 0.18
CA LEU A 46 7.31 -9.02 1.08
C LEU A 46 7.29 -7.52 0.77
N GLU A 47 7.32 -6.71 1.82
CA GLU A 47 7.45 -5.26 1.72
C GLU A 47 8.69 -4.79 2.47
N PHE A 48 9.40 -3.83 1.87
CA PHE A 48 10.54 -3.16 2.47
C PHE A 48 10.53 -1.70 2.03
N GLY A 49 10.83 -0.78 2.95
CA GLY A 49 10.85 0.64 2.62
C GLY A 49 11.62 1.48 3.63
N TRP A 50 11.97 2.70 3.21
CA TRP A 50 12.59 3.72 4.06
C TRP A 50 11.53 4.70 4.56
N VAL A 51 11.70 5.17 5.80
CA VAL A 51 10.79 6.12 6.45
C VAL A 51 11.45 7.49 6.52
N LEU A 52 10.83 8.49 5.88
CA LEU A 52 11.25 9.89 5.95
C LEU A 52 10.39 10.64 6.98
N HIS A 53 10.99 11.05 8.09
CA HIS A 53 10.31 11.89 9.07
C HIS A 53 10.28 13.35 8.59
N ILE A 54 9.10 13.86 8.26
CA ILE A 54 8.89 15.28 7.97
C ILE A 54 8.63 16.00 9.29
N TYR A 55 9.66 16.66 9.82
CA TYR A 55 9.53 17.49 11.04
C TYR A 55 8.97 18.88 10.71
N LYS A 56 8.16 19.42 11.61
CA LYS A 56 7.72 20.82 11.54
C LYS A 56 8.97 21.71 11.60
N ARG A 57 9.11 22.64 10.65
CA ARG A 57 10.19 23.65 10.67
C ARG A 57 10.15 24.38 12.01
N ALA A 58 11.32 24.56 12.63
CA ALA A 58 11.43 25.40 13.82
C ALA A 58 10.81 26.78 13.54
N PRO A 59 10.04 27.35 14.48
CA PRO A 59 9.51 28.70 14.31
C PRO A 59 10.69 29.64 14.08
N LYS A 60 10.57 30.53 13.08
CA LYS A 60 11.52 31.64 12.94
C LYS A 60 11.30 32.53 14.16
N GLU A 61 12.20 32.46 15.14
CA GLU A 61 12.28 33.49 16.18
C GLU A 61 12.62 34.81 15.47
N TYR A 62 11.60 35.64 15.25
CA TYR A 62 11.80 37.03 14.92
C TYR A 62 12.26 37.71 16.21
N TRP A 63 13.56 37.93 16.34
CA TRP A 63 14.11 38.84 17.33
C TRP A 63 13.71 40.27 16.88
N TYR A 64 12.82 40.91 17.65
CA TYR A 64 12.49 42.33 17.53
C TYR A 64 13.35 43.15 18.50
#